data_AF-A0A8H7FWT3-F1
#
_entry.id   AF-A0A8H7FWT3-F1
#
_cell.length_a   1.000
_cell.length_b   1.000
_cell.length_c   1.000
_cell.angle_alpha   90.00
_cell.angle_beta   90.00
_cell.angle_gamma   90.00
#
_symmetry.space_group_name_H-M   'P 1'
#
loop_
_entity.id
_entity.type
_entity.pdbx_description
1 polymer ?
#
loop_
_entity_poly.entity_id
_entity_poly.type
_entity_poly.pdbx_seq_one_letter_code
_entity_poly.pdbx_strand_id
1 'polypeptide(L)'
;MIYPAPENVTFQQGLDNMTEFRFGSQAFVHRFCKTCGSSINAAMSVKGGGEMLAINARMLQDIHPEDLKLKFHDGKAYGAPYTYPVFPTPAFPDADANPKLVEYPGNCQCGTVTFTMRTTSFADNTPEQCWQCNCSICDRNGYLFVYPPQHDVIFHTGYDSLSEYTFNTKRKPHKFCGTCGSSIFLDKTAVNDGWAMNVWAIPCQLLEFR
;
A
#
# COMPACT_ATOMS: atom_id res chain seq x y z
N MET A 1 -9.94 6.32 -7.33
CA MET A 1 -10.77 7.30 -6.60
C MET A 1 -11.91 7.73 -7.50
N ILE A 2 -13.08 8.03 -6.93
CA ILE A 2 -14.15 8.77 -7.59
C ILE A 2 -14.14 10.22 -7.09
N TYR A 3 -14.72 11.14 -7.86
CA TYR A 3 -14.68 12.59 -7.57
C TYR A 3 -16.10 13.17 -7.49
N PRO A 4 -16.87 12.84 -6.43
CA PRO A 4 -18.18 13.44 -6.22
C PRO A 4 -18.04 14.93 -5.88
N ALA A 5 -19.08 15.70 -6.14
CA ALA A 5 -19.18 17.05 -5.57
C ALA A 5 -19.22 16.94 -4.04
N PRO A 6 -18.49 17.80 -3.28
CA PRO A 6 -18.43 17.71 -1.82
C PRO A 6 -19.80 17.69 -1.13
N GLU A 7 -20.77 18.45 -1.65
CA GLU A 7 -22.15 18.50 -1.15
C GLU A 7 -22.91 17.18 -1.29
N ASN A 8 -22.45 16.26 -2.13
CA ASN A 8 -23.02 14.92 -2.30
C ASN A 8 -22.40 13.88 -1.37
N VAL A 9 -21.49 14.27 -0.47
CA VAL A 9 -20.85 13.37 0.48
C VAL A 9 -21.12 13.83 1.90
N THR A 10 -21.73 12.96 2.70
CA THR A 10 -21.89 13.17 4.14
C THR A 10 -21.05 12.14 4.89
N PHE A 11 -20.10 12.62 5.70
CA PHE A 11 -19.38 11.76 6.64
C PHE A 11 -20.21 11.61 7.91
N GLN A 12 -20.67 10.40 8.19
CA GLN A 12 -21.52 10.13 9.36
C GLN A 12 -20.73 10.14 10.67
N GLN A 13 -19.51 9.59 10.67
CA GLN A 13 -18.66 9.49 11.87
C GLN A 13 -17.19 9.25 11.51
N GLY A 14 -16.30 9.36 12.52
CA GLY A 14 -14.91 8.88 12.45
C GLY A 14 -13.91 9.81 11.77
N LEU A 15 -14.32 11.05 11.42
CA LEU A 15 -13.41 12.06 10.85
C LEU A 15 -12.28 12.45 11.81
N ASP A 16 -12.52 12.39 13.12
CA ASP A 16 -11.55 12.58 14.20
C ASP A 16 -10.52 11.43 14.29
N ASN A 17 -10.88 10.25 13.81
CA ASN A 17 -10.03 9.06 13.78
C ASN A 17 -9.24 8.90 12.46
N MET A 18 -8.97 10.02 11.78
CA MET A 18 -8.22 10.06 10.53
C MET A 18 -6.83 10.63 10.72
N THR A 19 -5.84 10.06 10.03
CA THR A 19 -4.52 10.68 9.85
C THR A 19 -4.51 11.38 8.51
N GLU A 20 -3.95 12.60 8.49
CA GLU A 20 -3.69 13.34 7.26
C GLU A 20 -2.24 13.12 6.81
N PHE A 21 -2.06 12.92 5.52
CA PHE A 21 -0.75 12.82 4.87
C PHE A 21 -0.72 13.74 3.65
N ARG A 22 0.37 14.49 3.50
CA ARG A 22 0.61 15.43 2.40
C ARG A 22 1.97 15.13 1.78
N PHE A 23 2.06 15.25 0.46
CA PHE A 23 3.30 15.10 -0.29
C PHE A 23 3.29 15.99 -1.53
N GLY A 24 4.42 16.11 -2.21
CA GLY A 24 4.54 16.95 -3.40
C GLY A 24 4.21 18.42 -3.09
N SER A 25 3.27 19.01 -3.82
CA SER A 25 2.81 20.40 -3.60
C SER A 25 2.09 20.62 -2.27
N GLN A 26 1.77 19.54 -1.53
CA GLN A 26 0.97 19.55 -0.30
C GLN A 26 -0.45 20.10 -0.45
N ALA A 27 -0.90 20.40 -1.67
CA ALA A 27 -2.23 20.91 -1.95
C ALA A 27 -3.32 19.86 -1.67
N PHE A 28 -3.02 18.59 -1.99
CA PHE A 28 -3.90 17.47 -1.68
C PHE A 28 -3.63 16.93 -0.26
N VAL A 29 -4.71 16.84 0.51
CA VAL A 29 -4.76 16.21 1.83
C VAL A 29 -5.22 14.79 1.64
N HIS A 30 -4.35 13.80 1.77
CA HIS A 30 -4.75 12.40 1.77
C HIS A 30 -5.13 11.99 3.19
N ARG A 31 -6.25 11.29 3.36
CA ARG A 31 -6.75 10.87 4.67
C ARG A 31 -6.94 9.36 4.73
N PHE A 32 -6.37 8.74 5.76
CA PHE A 32 -6.53 7.32 6.04
C PHE A 32 -6.94 7.07 7.49
N CYS A 33 -7.62 5.95 7.74
CA CYS A 33 -8.06 5.56 9.07
C CYS A 33 -6.84 5.24 9.95
N LYS A 34 -6.73 5.88 11.13
CA LYS A 34 -5.66 5.65 12.11
C LYS A 34 -5.59 4.18 12.56
N THR A 35 -6.72 3.49 12.57
CA THR A 35 -6.86 2.14 13.12
C THR A 35 -6.47 1.05 12.13
N CYS A 36 -6.97 1.11 10.90
CA CYS A 36 -6.79 0.02 9.92
C CYS A 36 -5.95 0.40 8.70
N GLY A 37 -5.47 1.64 8.61
CA GLY A 37 -4.65 2.12 7.50
C GLY A 37 -5.42 2.36 6.19
N SER A 38 -6.72 2.08 6.15
CA SER A 38 -7.52 2.24 4.92
C SER A 38 -7.56 3.69 4.45
N SER A 39 -7.13 3.91 3.20
CA SER A 39 -7.26 5.19 2.52
C SER A 39 -8.74 5.48 2.24
N ILE A 40 -9.25 6.59 2.78
CA ILE A 40 -10.68 6.93 2.72
C ILE A 40 -10.94 7.99 1.66
N ASN A 41 -10.25 9.13 1.76
CA ASN A 41 -10.45 10.26 0.86
C ASN A 41 -9.16 11.04 0.61
N ALA A 42 -9.19 11.88 -0.42
CA ALA A 42 -8.27 13.00 -0.54
C ALA A 42 -9.05 14.28 -0.87
N ALA A 43 -8.59 15.43 -0.40
CA ALA A 43 -9.25 16.71 -0.65
C ALA A 43 -8.26 17.81 -1.00
N MET A 44 -8.70 18.82 -1.74
CA MET A 44 -7.90 20.01 -2.09
C MET A 44 -8.80 21.23 -2.24
N SER A 45 -8.39 22.36 -1.67
CA SER A 45 -9.06 23.65 -1.90
C SER A 45 -8.72 24.18 -3.29
N VAL A 46 -9.73 24.66 -4.02
CA VAL A 46 -9.57 25.15 -5.40
C VAL A 46 -9.39 26.67 -5.40
N LYS A 47 -8.46 27.17 -6.23
CA LYS A 47 -8.23 28.60 -6.41
C LYS A 47 -9.48 29.25 -7.02
N GLY A 48 -10.04 30.25 -6.35
CA GLY A 48 -11.32 30.87 -6.73
C GLY A 48 -12.53 30.37 -5.92
N GLY A 49 -12.31 29.49 -4.95
CA GLY A 49 -13.35 28.94 -4.07
C GLY A 49 -13.73 27.51 -4.44
N GLY A 50 -14.30 26.79 -3.47
CA GLY A 50 -14.69 25.39 -3.62
C GLY A 50 -13.63 24.40 -3.18
N GLU A 51 -14.04 23.13 -3.11
CA GLU A 51 -13.22 21.99 -2.71
C GLU A 51 -13.34 20.88 -3.75
N MET A 52 -12.23 20.26 -4.08
CA MET A 52 -12.21 19.00 -4.81
C MET A 52 -12.13 17.87 -3.79
N LEU A 53 -13.08 16.93 -3.85
CA LEU A 53 -13.12 15.76 -3.01
C LEU A 53 -12.95 14.50 -3.84
N ALA A 54 -12.03 13.63 -3.42
CA ALA A 54 -11.81 12.31 -3.97
C ALA A 54 -12.18 11.26 -2.92
N ILE A 55 -13.02 10.29 -3.25
CA ILE A 55 -13.38 9.16 -2.37
C ILE A 55 -12.79 7.87 -2.91
N ASN A 56 -12.24 7.04 -2.03
CA ASN A 56 -11.81 5.70 -2.41
C ASN A 56 -13.06 4.84 -2.69
N ALA A 57 -13.24 4.43 -3.95
CA ALA A 57 -14.40 3.66 -4.38
C ALA A 57 -14.58 2.34 -3.61
N ARG A 58 -13.47 1.75 -3.13
CA ARG A 58 -13.48 0.54 -2.28
C ARG A 58 -14.09 0.75 -0.89
N MET A 59 -14.39 2.00 -0.50
CA MET A 59 -15.07 2.32 0.75
C MET A 59 -16.60 2.33 0.61
N LEU A 60 -17.11 2.33 -0.61
CA LEU A 60 -18.55 2.25 -0.86
C LEU A 60 -19.03 0.81 -0.67
N GLN A 61 -20.24 0.65 -0.16
CA GLN A 61 -20.91 -0.66 -0.14
C GLN A 61 -21.43 -0.99 -1.54
N ASP A 62 -21.53 -2.28 -1.84
CA ASP A 62 -22.08 -2.80 -3.09
C ASP A 62 -21.38 -2.31 -4.37
N ILE A 63 -20.11 -1.89 -4.24
CA ILE A 63 -19.23 -1.57 -5.36
C ILE A 63 -18.09 -2.58 -5.39
N HIS A 64 -18.10 -3.40 -6.44
CA HIS A 64 -17.03 -4.34 -6.75
C HIS A 64 -16.03 -3.67 -7.70
N PRO A 65 -14.74 -3.52 -7.32
CA PRO A 65 -13.75 -2.82 -8.15
C PRO A 65 -13.60 -3.38 -9.57
N GLU A 66 -13.84 -4.67 -9.75
CA GLU A 66 -13.81 -5.38 -11.03
C GLU A 66 -14.91 -4.92 -12.02
N ASP A 67 -16.04 -4.40 -11.51
CA ASP A 67 -17.14 -3.92 -12.34
C ASP A 67 -16.95 -2.47 -12.80
N LEU A 68 -15.92 -1.79 -12.29
CA LEU A 68 -15.68 -0.38 -12.57
C LEU A 68 -14.93 -0.18 -13.89
N LYS A 69 -15.45 0.72 -14.73
CA LYS A 69 -14.71 1.20 -15.90
C LYS A 69 -13.61 2.17 -15.47
N LEU A 70 -12.37 1.71 -15.56
CA LEU A 70 -11.21 2.49 -15.13
C LEU A 70 -10.78 3.47 -16.22
N LYS A 71 -10.65 4.75 -15.85
CA LYS A 71 -9.95 5.75 -16.66
C LYS A 71 -8.50 5.80 -16.18
N PHE A 72 -7.56 5.47 -17.06
CA PHE A 72 -6.14 5.61 -16.77
C PHE A 72 -5.78 7.08 -16.57
N HIS A 73 -4.97 7.35 -15.54
CA HIS A 73 -4.44 8.66 -15.26
C HIS A 73 -2.95 8.52 -14.93
N ASP A 74 -2.10 9.12 -15.76
CA ASP A 74 -0.66 9.16 -15.50
C ASP A 74 -0.35 10.20 -14.42
N GLY A 75 -0.43 9.77 -13.15
CA GLY A 75 -0.07 10.63 -12.02
C GLY A 75 1.42 10.97 -11.96
N LYS A 76 2.30 10.17 -12.60
CA LYS A 76 3.76 10.38 -12.56
C LYS A 76 4.19 11.57 -13.43
N ALA A 77 3.39 11.93 -14.43
CA ALA A 77 3.63 13.09 -15.28
C ALA A 77 3.45 14.45 -14.57
N TYR A 78 2.89 14.47 -13.35
CA TYR A 78 2.58 15.71 -12.63
C TYR A 78 3.53 15.95 -11.44
N GLY A 79 4.12 17.14 -11.38
CA GLY A 79 4.99 17.55 -10.29
C GLY A 79 6.40 16.97 -10.39
N ALA A 80 7.17 17.12 -9.31
CA ALA A 80 8.50 16.54 -9.23
C ALA A 80 8.40 15.00 -9.09
N PRO A 81 9.27 14.22 -9.76
CA PRO A 81 9.32 12.78 -9.58
C PRO A 81 9.54 12.38 -8.12
N TYR A 82 8.96 11.26 -7.72
CA TYR A 82 9.23 10.67 -6.42
C TYR A 82 10.72 10.33 -6.28
N THR A 83 11.35 10.78 -5.21
CA THR A 83 12.74 10.41 -4.89
C THR A 83 12.72 9.19 -3.97
N TYR A 84 13.20 8.06 -4.48
CA TYR A 84 13.32 6.84 -3.69
C TYR A 84 14.42 6.97 -2.62
N PRO A 85 14.24 6.36 -1.44
CA PRO A 85 15.32 6.21 -0.48
C PRO A 85 16.52 5.44 -1.07
N VAL A 86 17.69 5.63 -0.49
CA VAL A 86 18.84 4.77 -0.77
C VAL A 86 18.65 3.47 0.01
N PHE A 87 18.72 2.34 -0.69
CA PHE A 87 18.60 1.02 -0.09
C PHE A 87 20.01 0.45 0.17
N PRO A 88 20.33 0.02 1.40
CA PRO A 88 21.57 -0.69 1.65
C PRO A 88 21.55 -2.07 0.97
N THR A 89 22.74 -2.60 0.69
CA THR A 89 22.88 -3.97 0.19
C THR A 89 22.32 -4.95 1.25
N PRO A 90 21.33 -5.79 0.89
CA PRO A 90 20.81 -6.78 1.82
C PRO A 90 21.84 -7.87 2.10
N ALA A 91 21.84 -8.40 3.33
CA ALA A 91 22.68 -9.53 3.72
C ALA A 91 21.79 -10.75 4.00
N PHE A 92 21.35 -11.44 2.93
CA PHE A 92 20.60 -12.68 3.06
C PHE A 92 21.51 -13.84 3.49
N PRO A 93 21.10 -14.71 4.43
CA PRO A 93 21.94 -15.79 4.96
C PRO A 93 22.47 -16.78 3.90
N ASP A 94 21.74 -16.92 2.79
CA ASP A 94 21.92 -17.91 1.73
C ASP A 94 21.70 -17.24 0.35
N ALA A 95 22.31 -16.07 0.14
CA ALA A 95 22.18 -15.28 -1.09
C ALA A 95 22.41 -16.11 -2.39
N ASP A 96 23.34 -17.08 -2.35
CA ASP A 96 23.72 -17.89 -3.51
C ASP A 96 22.91 -19.20 -3.68
N ALA A 97 22.01 -19.53 -2.74
CA ALA A 97 21.38 -20.86 -2.71
C ALA A 97 20.27 -21.07 -3.75
N ASN A 98 19.63 -20.00 -4.23
CA ASN A 98 18.56 -20.09 -5.21
C ASN A 98 18.69 -19.02 -6.31
N PRO A 99 19.21 -19.38 -7.51
CA PRO A 99 19.46 -18.43 -8.59
C PRO A 99 18.18 -17.87 -9.24
N LYS A 100 17.00 -18.34 -8.82
CA LYS A 100 15.71 -17.84 -9.33
C LYS A 100 15.13 -16.70 -8.50
N LEU A 101 15.73 -16.39 -7.34
CA LEU A 101 15.27 -15.29 -6.51
C LEU A 101 15.85 -13.97 -7.02
N VAL A 102 14.98 -12.97 -7.16
CA VAL A 102 15.32 -11.60 -7.52
C VAL A 102 15.04 -10.72 -6.32
N GLU A 103 15.97 -9.80 -6.03
CA GLU A 103 15.84 -8.82 -4.96
C GLU A 103 15.01 -7.62 -5.39
N TYR A 104 14.07 -7.23 -4.54
CA TYR A 104 13.16 -6.11 -4.73
C TYR A 104 13.26 -5.20 -3.50
N PRO A 105 13.95 -4.04 -3.60
CA PRO A 105 13.83 -3.00 -2.59
C PRO A 105 12.39 -2.50 -2.54
N GLY A 106 11.92 -2.11 -1.35
CA GLY A 106 10.56 -1.66 -1.09
C GLY A 106 10.52 -0.59 -0.02
N ASN A 107 9.56 0.33 -0.12
CA ASN A 107 9.35 1.37 0.87
C ASN A 107 7.89 1.85 0.93
N CYS A 108 7.50 2.37 2.09
CA CYS A 108 6.25 3.13 2.23
C CYS A 108 6.33 4.50 1.51
N GLN A 109 5.20 5.15 1.21
CA GLN A 109 5.18 6.42 0.48
C GLN A 109 6.08 7.51 1.09
N CYS A 110 6.13 7.62 2.41
CA CYS A 110 6.96 8.63 3.09
C CYS A 110 8.44 8.23 3.28
N GLY A 111 8.82 6.99 2.92
CA GLY A 111 10.19 6.49 3.09
C GLY A 111 10.59 6.14 4.51
N THR A 112 9.71 6.27 5.51
CA THR A 112 10.00 5.90 6.92
C THR A 112 10.26 4.40 7.10
N VAL A 113 9.53 3.58 6.35
CA VAL A 113 9.71 2.12 6.31
C VAL A 113 10.38 1.76 5.00
N THR A 114 11.53 1.09 5.09
CA THR A 114 12.29 0.58 3.94
C THR A 114 12.71 -0.86 4.20
N PHE A 115 12.64 -1.70 3.18
CA PHE A 115 13.02 -3.11 3.24
C PHE A 115 13.56 -3.57 1.89
N THR A 116 14.20 -4.73 1.87
CA THR A 116 14.43 -5.50 0.65
C THR A 116 13.85 -6.88 0.87
N MET A 117 13.12 -7.39 -0.12
CA MET A 117 12.72 -8.79 -0.13
C MET A 117 13.25 -9.47 -1.38
N ARG A 118 13.36 -10.80 -1.34
CA ARG A 118 13.60 -11.59 -2.54
C ARG A 118 12.47 -12.58 -2.77
N THR A 119 12.11 -12.75 -4.04
CA THR A 119 11.08 -13.70 -4.48
C THR A 119 11.40 -14.13 -5.90
N THR A 120 10.68 -15.11 -6.45
CA THR A 120 10.74 -15.41 -7.88
C THR A 120 10.51 -14.13 -8.71
N SER A 121 11.14 -14.06 -9.88
CA SER A 121 11.08 -12.90 -10.77
C SER A 121 9.65 -12.56 -11.19
N PHE A 122 9.19 -11.32 -10.99
CA PHE A 122 7.89 -10.87 -11.51
C PHE A 122 7.80 -10.86 -13.04
N ALA A 123 8.95 -10.87 -13.73
CA ALA A 123 9.00 -10.96 -15.19
C ALA A 123 8.58 -12.34 -15.72
N ASP A 124 8.65 -13.38 -14.89
CA ASP A 124 8.27 -14.73 -15.29
C ASP A 124 6.74 -14.88 -15.39
N ASN A 125 5.98 -13.91 -14.87
CA ASN A 125 4.52 -13.80 -14.95
C ASN A 125 3.78 -15.11 -14.62
N THR A 126 4.25 -15.81 -13.58
CA THR A 126 3.63 -17.07 -13.16
C THR A 126 2.30 -16.79 -12.43
N PRO A 127 1.18 -17.46 -12.76
CA PRO A 127 -0.15 -17.15 -12.23
C PRO A 127 -0.27 -17.18 -10.69
N GLU A 128 0.63 -17.89 -10.01
CA GLU A 128 0.59 -18.10 -8.55
C GLU A 128 1.49 -17.14 -7.76
N GLN A 129 2.13 -16.19 -8.44
CA GLN A 129 3.12 -15.30 -7.82
C GLN A 129 2.48 -14.24 -6.95
N CYS A 130 1.43 -13.58 -7.44
CA CYS A 130 0.71 -12.51 -6.77
C CYS A 130 -0.73 -12.93 -6.48
N TRP A 131 -1.20 -12.63 -5.26
CA TRP A 131 -2.53 -13.01 -4.82
C TRP A 131 -3.36 -11.78 -4.48
N GLN A 132 -4.54 -11.72 -5.07
CA GLN A 132 -5.60 -10.79 -4.71
C GLN A 132 -6.70 -11.56 -3.98
N CYS A 133 -7.12 -11.06 -2.84
CA CYS A 133 -8.14 -11.69 -2.00
C CYS A 133 -9.37 -10.77 -1.90
N ASN A 134 -10.56 -11.34 -1.91
CA ASN A 134 -11.84 -10.63 -1.85
C ASN A 134 -12.43 -10.54 -0.42
N CYS A 135 -11.70 -10.95 0.62
CA CYS A 135 -12.21 -10.76 1.98
C CYS A 135 -12.27 -9.26 2.32
N SER A 136 -13.12 -8.91 3.28
CA SER A 136 -13.54 -7.52 3.52
C SER A 136 -12.40 -6.52 3.74
N ILE A 137 -11.27 -6.92 4.33
CA ILE A 137 -10.11 -6.04 4.50
C ILE A 137 -9.24 -5.94 3.23
N CYS A 138 -9.10 -7.06 2.50
CA CYS A 138 -8.26 -7.14 1.33
C CYS A 138 -8.87 -6.35 0.17
N ASP A 139 -10.18 -6.49 -0.01
CA ASP A 139 -10.91 -5.77 -1.03
C ASP A 139 -10.92 -4.25 -0.74
N ARG A 140 -11.26 -3.85 0.50
CA ARG A 140 -11.24 -2.44 0.94
C ARG A 140 -9.88 -1.77 0.73
N ASN A 141 -8.79 -2.45 1.04
CA ASN A 141 -7.44 -1.89 0.93
C ASN A 141 -6.75 -2.17 -0.42
N GLY A 142 -7.37 -2.98 -1.29
CA GLY A 142 -6.79 -3.33 -2.58
C GLY A 142 -5.45 -4.06 -2.47
N TYR A 143 -5.31 -4.97 -1.49
CA TYR A 143 -4.05 -5.70 -1.29
C TYR A 143 -3.72 -6.59 -2.48
N LEU A 144 -2.44 -6.57 -2.87
CA LEU A 144 -1.84 -7.48 -3.82
C LEU A 144 -0.58 -8.04 -3.16
N PHE A 145 -0.60 -9.31 -2.78
CA PHE A 145 0.46 -9.90 -1.95
C PHE A 145 1.30 -10.92 -2.71
N VAL A 146 2.60 -10.93 -2.39
CA VAL A 146 3.49 -12.08 -2.59
C VAL A 146 3.85 -12.70 -1.26
N TYR A 147 4.28 -13.97 -1.25
CA TYR A 147 4.49 -14.73 -0.03
C TYR A 147 5.93 -15.28 0.12
N PRO A 148 6.94 -14.42 0.26
CA PRO A 148 8.28 -14.87 0.60
C PRO A 148 8.30 -15.44 2.03
N PRO A 149 9.16 -16.44 2.31
CA PRO A 149 9.47 -16.82 3.68
C PRO A 149 10.13 -15.65 4.42
N GLN A 150 10.09 -15.66 5.76
CA GLN A 150 10.56 -14.51 6.56
C GLN A 150 12.05 -14.20 6.36
N HIS A 151 12.90 -15.22 6.19
CA HIS A 151 14.33 -15.02 5.95
C HIS A 151 14.66 -14.35 4.60
N ASP A 152 13.67 -14.21 3.71
CA ASP A 152 13.78 -13.58 2.40
C ASP A 152 13.32 -12.12 2.44
N VAL A 153 13.13 -11.55 3.64
CA VAL A 153 12.77 -10.16 3.84
C VAL A 153 13.66 -9.52 4.91
N ILE A 154 14.34 -8.44 4.56
CA ILE A 154 15.18 -7.65 5.46
C ILE A 154 14.59 -6.24 5.55
N PHE A 155 14.16 -5.84 6.75
CA PHE A 155 13.80 -4.46 7.03
C PHE A 155 15.05 -3.65 7.36
N HIS A 156 15.22 -2.52 6.68
CA HIS A 156 16.35 -1.61 6.91
C HIS A 156 15.98 -0.50 7.88
N THR A 157 14.75 0.03 7.79
CA THR A 157 14.26 1.09 8.67
C THR A 157 12.75 0.96 8.92
N GLY A 158 12.29 1.50 10.05
CA GLY A 158 10.87 1.75 10.32
C GLY A 158 10.01 0.53 10.65
N TYR A 159 10.59 -0.66 10.86
CA TYR A 159 9.83 -1.86 11.27
C TYR A 159 9.03 -1.60 12.56
N ASP A 160 9.68 -1.02 13.57
CA ASP A 160 9.05 -0.69 14.86
C ASP A 160 8.05 0.46 14.78
N SER A 161 8.07 1.22 13.68
CA SER A 161 7.15 2.34 13.40
C SER A 161 5.89 1.89 12.66
N LEU A 162 5.74 0.59 12.40
CA LEU A 162 4.55 0.03 11.74
C LEU A 162 3.38 -0.03 12.71
N SER A 163 2.26 0.54 12.29
CA SER A 163 0.97 0.28 12.90
C SER A 163 0.45 -1.09 12.48
N GLU A 164 -0.36 -1.71 13.32
CA GLU A 164 -0.99 -2.98 13.02
C GLU A 164 -2.51 -2.95 13.22
N TYR A 165 -3.19 -3.73 12.39
CA TYR A 165 -4.61 -4.00 12.55
C TYR A 165 -4.88 -5.49 12.51
N THR A 166 -5.61 -5.98 13.50
CA THR A 166 -6.06 -7.37 13.59
C THR A 166 -7.58 -7.42 13.67
N PHE A 167 -8.17 -8.46 13.08
CA PHE A 167 -9.60 -8.72 13.12
C PHE A 167 -9.87 -10.23 13.15
N ASN A 168 -11.13 -10.59 13.40
CA ASN A 168 -11.58 -11.99 13.47
C ASN A 168 -10.70 -12.83 14.41
N THR A 169 -9.94 -13.80 13.89
CA THR A 169 -9.07 -14.67 14.70
C THR A 169 -7.87 -13.96 15.34
N LYS A 170 -7.58 -12.72 14.93
CA LYS A 170 -6.44 -11.92 15.39
C LYS A 170 -5.05 -12.54 15.17
N ARG A 171 -4.95 -13.58 14.34
CA ARG A 171 -3.69 -14.29 14.04
C ARG A 171 -2.89 -13.70 12.88
N LYS A 172 -3.46 -12.74 12.14
CA LYS A 172 -2.83 -12.16 10.94
C LYS A 172 -2.80 -10.63 11.02
N PRO A 173 -1.85 -10.03 11.75
CA PRO A 173 -1.68 -8.58 11.80
C PRO A 173 -1.40 -7.99 10.42
N HIS A 174 -2.21 -7.03 10.01
CA HIS A 174 -1.97 -6.23 8.81
C HIS A 174 -1.13 -5.02 9.20
N LYS A 175 0.09 -4.95 8.68
CA LYS A 175 1.11 -3.96 9.04
C LYS A 175 1.15 -2.85 8.00
N PHE A 176 1.05 -1.61 8.45
CA PHE A 176 1.05 -0.42 7.60
C PHE A 176 1.86 0.71 8.23
N CYS A 177 2.36 1.62 7.40
CA CYS A 177 3.08 2.79 7.89
C CYS A 177 2.13 3.74 8.62
N GLY A 178 2.37 4.00 9.92
CA GLY A 178 1.56 4.92 10.72
C GLY A 178 1.59 6.37 10.24
N THR A 179 2.62 6.76 9.48
CA THR A 179 2.80 8.12 8.95
C THR A 179 2.00 8.37 7.67
N CYS A 180 2.06 7.47 6.69
CA CYS A 180 1.48 7.68 5.36
C CYS A 180 0.37 6.67 4.99
N GLY A 181 0.07 5.70 5.84
CA GLY A 181 -0.99 4.71 5.62
C GLY A 181 -0.66 3.62 4.60
N SER A 182 0.54 3.63 4.00
CA SER A 182 0.95 2.58 3.05
C SER A 182 0.95 1.21 3.72
N SER A 183 0.17 0.28 3.17
CA SER A 183 0.21 -1.12 3.57
C SER A 183 1.53 -1.75 3.15
N ILE A 184 2.19 -2.44 4.08
CA ILE A 184 3.52 -3.03 3.86
C ILE A 184 3.42 -4.54 3.78
N PHE A 185 2.88 -5.19 4.82
CA PHE A 185 2.76 -6.65 4.81
C PHE A 185 1.66 -7.18 5.74
N LEU A 186 1.29 -8.43 5.54
CA LEU A 186 0.52 -9.24 6.46
C LEU A 186 1.46 -10.19 7.19
N ASP A 187 1.49 -10.11 8.51
CA ASP A 187 2.23 -11.05 9.33
C ASP A 187 1.42 -12.34 9.49
N LYS A 188 1.99 -13.49 9.05
CA LYS A 188 1.38 -14.81 9.19
C LYS A 188 2.27 -15.76 10.01
N THR A 189 3.24 -15.25 10.76
CA THR A 189 4.14 -16.06 11.60
C THR A 189 3.37 -17.00 12.52
N ALA A 190 2.26 -16.54 13.10
CA ALA A 190 1.37 -17.34 13.94
C ALA A 190 0.56 -18.44 13.21
N VAL A 191 0.68 -18.58 11.89
CA VAL A 191 -0.08 -19.55 11.08
C VAL A 191 0.83 -20.46 10.28
N ASN A 192 1.81 -19.92 9.56
CA ASN A 192 2.69 -20.70 8.68
C ASN A 192 4.06 -20.06 8.42
N ASP A 193 4.61 -19.36 9.41
CA ASP A 193 6.01 -18.89 9.46
C ASP A 193 6.47 -18.08 8.22
N GLY A 194 5.65 -17.11 7.79
CA GLY A 194 5.99 -16.25 6.67
C GLY A 194 5.18 -14.96 6.61
N TRP A 195 5.55 -14.09 5.69
CA TRP A 195 4.88 -12.82 5.47
C TRP A 195 4.12 -12.82 4.14
N ALA A 196 3.14 -11.92 4.02
CA ALA A 196 2.56 -11.54 2.74
C ALA A 196 2.95 -10.10 2.44
N MET A 197 3.92 -9.89 1.55
CA MET A 197 4.45 -8.57 1.24
C MET A 197 3.60 -7.89 0.16
N ASN A 198 3.19 -6.64 0.41
CA ASN A 198 2.36 -5.90 -0.53
C ASN A 198 3.20 -5.43 -1.73
N VAL A 199 2.83 -5.85 -2.93
CA VAL A 199 3.54 -5.51 -4.16
C VAL A 199 3.55 -4.00 -4.40
N TRP A 200 2.52 -3.28 -3.93
CA TRP A 200 2.46 -1.82 -4.06
C TRP A 200 3.43 -1.07 -3.16
N ALA A 201 4.08 -1.74 -2.20
CA ALA A 201 5.19 -1.20 -1.43
C ALA A 201 6.55 -1.36 -2.15
N ILE A 202 6.57 -1.97 -3.34
CA ILE A 202 7.75 -2.08 -4.19
C ILE A 202 7.69 -0.95 -5.24
N PRO A 203 8.71 -0.08 -5.32
CA PRO A 203 8.89 0.88 -6.40
C PRO A 203 8.59 0.30 -7.79
N CYS A 204 7.65 0.94 -8.47
CA CYS A 204 7.19 0.56 -9.81
C CYS A 204 8.30 0.59 -10.89
N GLN A 205 9.48 1.16 -10.62
CA GLN A 205 10.62 1.07 -11.55
C GLN A 205 11.09 -0.37 -11.82
N LEU A 206 10.76 -1.31 -10.93
CA LEU A 206 11.12 -2.74 -11.05
C LEU A 206 9.95 -3.63 -11.51
N LEU A 207 8.77 -3.04 -11.67
CA LEU A 207 7.52 -3.75 -11.95
C LEU A 207 6.87 -3.11 -13.18
N GLU A 208 7.25 -3.60 -14.37
CA GLU A 208 6.56 -3.27 -15.61
C GLU A 208 5.22 -4.02 -15.68
N PHE A 209 4.23 -3.61 -14.86
CA PHE A 209 2.86 -4.03 -15.10
C PHE A 209 2.31 -3.24 -16.28
N ARG A 210 2.14 -3.91 -17.42
CA ARG A 210 1.37 -3.43 -18.57
C ARG A 210 -0.12 -3.75 -18.40
#